data_AF-A0A2K1KM70-F1
#
_entry.id   AF-A0A2K1KM70-F1
#
_cell.length_a   1.000
_cell.length_b   1.000
_cell.length_c   1.000
_cell.angle_alpha   90.00
_cell.angle_beta   90.00
_cell.angle_gamma   90.00
#
_symmetry.space_group_name_H-M   'P 1'
#
loop_
_entity.id
_entity.type
_entity.pdbx_description
1 polymer ?
#
loop_
_entity_poly.entity_id
_entity_poly.type
_entity_poly.pdbx_seq_one_letter_code
_entity_poly.pdbx_strand_id
1 'polypeptide(L)'
;MRDTVFVGAHSSCGSNIAIQRHHVYDPSRRPWWLVALGTGQSQSSQRFQFLPSSTWKCRTIVRCSRLPREDKKRRGKGLMPLIPKQDTQPPLSPSTMRVYAISDLHTDYEANMEWVKCLSSTTYLPHTLIVAGDVANSLDTFTTAMRILKEKFQHVFFVAGNHDLWCKSTEGDDVNSVLKLGMLDDTCKSLGVYTTPKKLNGVWIYPILSWYHQSFDKEKDILGYNIRPPHKAASDYRLCKWPLPLDDMNDGCLARYFDELNREEFQREVAKDQEDCQIITFSHFLPRYELCPEKRMLFYPNLPKITGSDWLEARLRTIHGRHGSPTACHVFGHTHFCWDATLDGIRYIQSPLAYPKERERRINGGVDWLPLCLYDSDKGGLVEGPLDCHWSNYYRLNQRDPDNTELAPWVASRYQPVVAS
;
A
#
# COMPACT_ATOMS: atom_id res chain seq x y z
N MET A 1 -0.52 66.11 -20.76
CA MET A 1 -1.58 65.14 -21.14
C MET A 1 -1.67 64.18 -19.96
N ARG A 2 -2.78 64.17 -19.22
CA ARG A 2 -3.92 63.26 -19.43
C ARG A 2 -3.46 61.79 -19.47
N ASP A 3 -3.58 60.98 -18.42
CA ASP A 3 -4.72 60.60 -17.56
C ASP A 3 -5.60 59.47 -18.14
N THR A 4 -5.39 58.26 -17.60
CA THR A 4 -6.38 57.42 -16.87
C THR A 4 -7.73 57.06 -17.51
N VAL A 5 -8.07 55.75 -17.54
CA VAL A 5 -9.36 55.10 -17.12
C VAL A 5 -9.55 53.69 -17.77
N PHE A 6 -10.17 52.79 -17.00
CA PHE A 6 -10.82 51.46 -17.23
C PHE A 6 -11.33 51.14 -18.68
N VAL A 7 -11.65 49.90 -19.09
CA VAL A 7 -12.38 48.74 -18.50
C VAL A 7 -11.88 47.44 -19.20
N GLY A 8 -11.93 46.20 -18.71
CA GLY A 8 -12.37 45.57 -17.45
C GLY A 8 -12.46 44.05 -17.65
N ALA A 9 -12.29 43.24 -16.60
CA ALA A 9 -12.18 41.77 -16.73
C ALA A 9 -13.48 41.04 -16.37
N HIS A 10 -14.00 40.23 -17.28
CA HIS A 10 -15.12 39.31 -17.01
C HIS A 10 -14.65 37.85 -16.96
N SER A 11 -15.29 37.07 -16.10
CA SER A 11 -14.96 35.68 -15.80
C SER A 11 -15.35 34.69 -16.90
N SER A 12 -14.52 33.67 -17.13
CA SER A 12 -14.95 32.34 -17.58
C SER A 12 -14.43 31.28 -16.60
N CYS A 13 -15.23 30.25 -16.32
CA CYS A 13 -14.92 29.29 -15.26
C CYS A 13 -13.83 28.30 -15.69
N GLY A 14 -12.76 28.19 -14.90
CA GLY A 14 -11.73 27.15 -15.06
C GLY A 14 -12.10 25.93 -14.24
N SER A 15 -12.20 24.76 -14.87
CA SER A 15 -12.52 23.50 -14.22
C SER A 15 -11.35 23.02 -13.34
N ASN A 16 -11.55 23.03 -12.02
CA ASN A 16 -10.63 22.42 -11.05
C ASN A 16 -10.71 20.88 -11.07
N ILE A 17 -10.38 20.27 -12.22
CA ILE A 17 -9.89 18.90 -12.22
C ILE A 17 -8.52 18.96 -11.55
N ALA A 18 -8.44 18.45 -10.32
CA ALA A 18 -7.17 18.29 -9.62
C ALA A 18 -6.32 17.24 -10.34
N ILE A 19 -5.52 17.70 -11.32
CA ILE A 19 -4.44 16.91 -11.89
C ILE A 19 -3.53 16.51 -10.73
N GLN A 20 -3.57 15.24 -10.34
CA GLN A 20 -2.66 14.71 -9.31
C GLN A 20 -1.23 14.79 -9.84
N ARG A 21 -0.54 15.86 -9.48
CA ARG A 21 0.90 16.07 -9.74
C ARG A 21 1.72 15.19 -8.80
N HIS A 22 1.63 13.88 -9.00
CA HIS A 22 2.49 12.92 -8.34
C HIS A 22 3.92 13.01 -8.89
N HIS A 23 4.84 12.37 -8.15
CA HIS A 23 6.18 11.94 -8.59
C HIS A 23 7.33 12.97 -8.57
N VAL A 24 8.55 12.45 -8.79
CA VAL A 24 9.89 13.02 -8.50
C VAL A 24 10.36 12.94 -7.03
N TYR A 25 11.20 11.93 -6.77
CA TYR A 25 12.03 11.78 -5.55
C TYR A 25 13.02 12.96 -5.39
N ASP A 26 13.29 13.39 -4.15
CA ASP A 26 14.27 14.44 -3.80
C ASP A 26 15.69 13.84 -3.65
N PRO A 27 16.61 14.03 -4.62
CA PRO A 27 17.96 13.46 -4.56
C PRO A 27 18.90 14.17 -3.58
N SER A 28 18.50 15.31 -3.00
CA SER A 28 19.30 15.99 -1.96
C SER A 28 19.22 15.27 -0.61
N ARG A 29 18.18 14.46 -0.41
CA ARG A 29 18.02 13.59 0.77
C ARG A 29 18.75 12.28 0.52
N ARG A 30 19.41 11.76 1.57
CA ARG A 30 19.94 10.39 1.53
C ARG A 30 18.77 9.43 1.22
N PRO A 31 18.97 8.37 0.43
CA PRO A 31 17.91 7.41 0.16
C PRO A 31 17.48 6.64 1.43
N TRP A 32 16.69 5.57 1.23
CA TRP A 32 16.60 4.36 2.07
C TRP A 32 15.24 4.03 2.72
N TRP A 33 14.58 3.06 2.08
CA TRP A 33 13.47 2.22 2.55
C TRP A 33 13.88 1.35 3.75
N LEU A 34 12.93 0.89 4.58
CA LEU A 34 13.31 0.24 5.85
C LEU A 34 12.26 -0.70 6.45
N VAL A 35 12.52 -2.01 6.29
CA VAL A 35 12.12 -3.14 7.18
C VAL A 35 10.68 -3.67 7.01
N ALA A 36 10.57 -4.76 6.24
CA ALA A 36 9.51 -5.78 6.36
C ALA A 36 9.84 -6.85 7.42
N LEU A 37 10.69 -6.54 8.41
CA LEU A 37 11.30 -7.51 9.35
C LEU A 37 11.12 -7.09 10.82
N GLY A 38 9.92 -7.33 11.36
CA GLY A 38 9.65 -7.45 12.80
C GLY A 38 10.00 -6.25 13.70
N THR A 39 9.02 -5.38 13.98
CA THR A 39 9.12 -4.33 15.01
C THR A 39 9.09 -4.91 16.43
N GLY A 40 10.25 -5.36 16.92
CA GLY A 40 10.42 -5.77 18.33
C GLY A 40 10.45 -4.56 19.27
N GLN A 41 9.35 -4.30 19.98
CA GLN A 41 9.37 -3.40 21.14
C GLN A 41 9.93 -4.10 22.37
N SER A 42 11.19 -3.84 22.71
CA SER A 42 11.67 -3.50 24.07
C SER A 42 13.20 -3.62 24.16
N GLN A 43 13.87 -2.60 24.71
CA GLN A 43 14.48 -2.65 26.06
C GLN A 43 15.29 -1.37 26.37
N SER A 44 15.52 -1.17 27.68
CA SER A 44 16.56 -0.36 28.35
C SER A 44 17.19 0.85 27.64
N SER A 45 16.95 2.02 28.22
CA SER A 45 17.74 3.22 27.95
C SER A 45 19.14 3.15 28.60
N GLN A 46 20.19 3.23 27.79
CA GLN A 46 21.53 3.59 28.26
C GLN A 46 21.96 4.92 27.64
N ARG A 47 22.24 5.91 28.49
CA ARG A 47 22.78 7.21 28.08
C ARG A 47 24.30 7.12 27.93
N PHE A 48 24.82 7.28 26.72
CA PHE A 48 26.20 7.71 26.53
C PHE A 48 26.26 9.23 26.52
N GLN A 49 27.13 9.80 27.36
CA GLN A 49 27.40 11.23 27.41
C GLN A 49 28.45 11.60 26.36
N PHE A 50 28.27 12.75 25.70
CA PHE A 50 29.36 13.42 24.98
C PHE A 50 29.55 14.83 25.54
N LEU A 51 30.80 15.19 25.77
CA LEU A 51 31.22 16.46 26.34
C LEU A 51 31.20 17.57 25.27
N PRO A 52 30.66 18.77 25.55
CA PRO A 52 30.77 19.91 24.65
C PRO A 52 32.10 20.64 24.87
N SER A 53 32.85 20.89 23.80
CA SER A 53 33.91 21.90 23.79
C SER A 53 33.32 23.31 23.66
N SER A 54 33.98 24.29 24.26
CA SER A 54 33.57 25.70 24.30
C SER A 54 34.02 26.44 23.02
N THR A 55 33.49 27.62 22.64
CA THR A 55 33.73 28.91 23.32
C THR A 55 32.90 30.09 22.78
N TRP A 56 32.42 30.98 23.68
CA TRP A 56 32.30 32.47 23.58
C TRP A 56 31.63 33.11 22.32
N LYS A 57 30.67 34.06 22.35
CA LYS A 57 30.10 35.12 23.26
C LYS A 57 28.65 35.42 22.77
N CYS A 58 27.73 36.22 23.36
CA CYS A 58 27.50 37.02 24.59
C CYS A 58 25.94 36.98 24.86
N ARG A 59 25.23 37.60 25.84
CA ARG A 59 25.17 38.89 26.58
C ARG A 59 24.70 40.11 25.72
N THR A 60 23.67 40.90 26.07
CA THR A 60 23.07 41.23 27.39
C THR A 60 21.55 41.57 27.35
N ILE A 61 20.77 40.95 28.26
CA ILE A 61 19.67 41.44 29.15
C ILE A 61 18.90 42.75 28.80
N VAL A 62 17.55 42.73 28.94
CA VAL A 62 16.75 43.56 29.90
C VAL A 62 15.28 43.06 30.00
N ARG A 63 14.72 43.09 31.23
CA ARG A 63 13.30 42.83 31.55
C ARG A 63 12.47 44.13 31.50
N CYS A 64 11.18 44.06 31.18
CA CYS A 64 10.16 44.76 31.98
C CYS A 64 8.76 44.10 31.84
N SER A 65 7.80 44.51 32.66
CA SER A 65 6.43 43.95 32.70
C SER A 65 5.43 44.95 33.32
N ARG A 66 4.14 44.85 32.93
CA ARG A 66 2.96 45.56 33.52
C ARG A 66 2.97 47.10 33.29
N LEU A 67 1.89 47.87 33.09
CA LEU A 67 0.40 47.79 33.19
C LEU A 67 -0.20 48.85 32.17
N PRO A 68 -1.43 49.41 32.26
CA PRO A 68 -2.79 48.82 32.15
C PRO A 68 -3.78 49.60 31.21
N ARG A 69 -5.07 49.19 31.18
CA ARG A 69 -6.28 49.92 30.69
C ARG A 69 -6.40 50.07 29.15
N GLU A 70 -7.56 50.39 28.54
CA GLU A 70 -8.91 50.79 29.02
C GLU A 70 -10.05 49.93 28.41
N ASP A 71 -11.26 50.06 28.98
CA ASP A 71 -12.52 49.50 28.46
C ASP A 71 -13.41 50.63 27.87
N LYS A 72 -13.85 50.53 26.61
CA LYS A 72 -14.78 51.48 25.95
C LYS A 72 -15.75 50.80 24.98
N LYS A 73 -17.01 51.27 24.97
CA LYS A 73 -18.21 50.62 24.39
C LYS A 73 -18.62 51.14 23.00
N ARG A 74 -19.30 50.26 22.23
CA ARG A 74 -20.15 50.52 21.01
C ARG A 74 -19.36 51.01 19.78
N ARG A 75 -19.73 50.70 18.52
CA ARG A 75 -21.01 50.24 17.92
C ARG A 75 -20.76 49.08 16.93
N GLY A 76 -21.81 48.32 16.58
CA GLY A 76 -21.71 47.20 15.64
C GLY A 76 -22.04 47.55 14.17
N LYS A 77 -21.51 46.70 13.27
CA LYS A 77 -22.12 46.30 12.00
C LYS A 77 -21.91 44.79 11.88
N GLY A 78 -22.92 44.04 11.47
CA GLY A 78 -22.80 42.59 11.29
C GLY A 78 -22.00 42.26 10.03
N LEU A 79 -20.94 41.47 10.17
CA LEU A 79 -20.43 40.63 9.09
C LEU A 79 -21.01 39.24 9.29
N MET A 80 -21.73 38.73 8.29
CA MET A 80 -22.06 37.29 8.26
C MET A 80 -20.79 36.51 7.91
N PRO A 81 -20.58 35.29 8.45
CA PRO A 81 -19.52 34.42 7.97
C PRO A 81 -19.67 34.19 6.47
N LEU A 82 -18.56 34.26 5.72
CA LEU A 82 -18.54 33.88 4.31
C LEU A 82 -18.68 32.36 4.23
N ILE A 83 -19.92 31.89 4.07
CA ILE A 83 -20.22 30.50 3.75
C ILE A 83 -19.50 30.16 2.43
N PRO A 84 -18.61 29.15 2.40
CA PRO A 84 -18.04 28.68 1.14
C PRO A 84 -19.17 28.26 0.21
N LYS A 85 -19.16 28.74 -1.03
CA LYS A 85 -20.16 28.32 -2.02
C LYS A 85 -20.11 26.80 -2.13
N GLN A 86 -21.25 26.15 -1.95
CA GLN A 86 -21.40 24.75 -2.32
C GLN A 86 -21.22 24.66 -3.84
N ASP A 87 -20.19 23.94 -4.30
CA ASP A 87 -20.15 23.48 -5.68
C ASP A 87 -21.29 22.48 -5.85
N THR A 88 -22.41 22.97 -6.38
CA THR A 88 -23.53 22.14 -6.81
C THR A 88 -23.09 21.37 -8.06
N GLN A 89 -22.37 20.27 -7.85
CA GLN A 89 -22.15 19.25 -8.85
C GLN A 89 -23.51 18.86 -9.46
N PRO A 90 -23.61 18.67 -10.79
CA PRO A 90 -24.83 18.17 -11.39
C PRO A 90 -25.18 16.79 -10.81
N PRO A 91 -26.47 16.39 -10.79
CA PRO A 91 -26.86 15.08 -10.28
C PRO A 91 -26.13 13.99 -11.04
N LEU A 92 -25.44 13.11 -10.30
CA LEU A 92 -24.70 11.96 -10.84
C LEU A 92 -25.60 11.13 -11.76
N SER A 93 -25.13 10.87 -12.98
CA SER A 93 -25.81 9.90 -13.85
C SER A 93 -25.67 8.48 -13.26
N PRO A 94 -26.58 7.54 -13.54
CA PRO A 94 -26.56 6.20 -12.93
C PRO A 94 -25.38 5.28 -13.33
N SER A 95 -24.31 5.81 -13.92
CA SER A 95 -23.32 5.04 -14.68
C SER A 95 -21.85 5.28 -14.32
N THR A 96 -21.50 6.34 -13.59
CA THR A 96 -20.09 6.74 -13.36
C THR A 96 -19.45 5.90 -12.24
N MET A 97 -18.67 4.87 -12.59
CA MET A 97 -17.98 4.00 -11.64
C MET A 97 -16.45 4.10 -11.78
N ARG A 98 -15.78 4.38 -10.65
CA ARG A 98 -14.34 4.24 -10.50
C ARG A 98 -13.98 3.05 -9.63
N VAL A 99 -12.85 2.42 -9.93
CA VAL A 99 -12.21 1.42 -9.05
C VAL A 99 -10.90 2.01 -8.54
N TYR A 100 -10.81 2.12 -7.22
CA TYR A 100 -9.60 2.55 -6.50
C TYR A 100 -8.87 1.35 -5.90
N ALA A 101 -7.58 1.49 -5.64
CA ALA A 101 -6.78 0.48 -4.95
C ALA A 101 -5.86 1.07 -3.87
N ILE A 102 -5.64 0.27 -2.84
CA ILE A 102 -4.63 0.48 -1.80
C ILE A 102 -4.15 -0.89 -1.29
N SER A 103 -2.90 -0.99 -0.84
CA SER A 103 -2.38 -2.13 -0.09
C SER A 103 -1.73 -1.67 1.20
N ASP A 104 -1.41 -2.59 2.10
CA ASP A 104 -0.46 -2.37 3.19
C ASP A 104 -0.91 -1.19 4.10
N LEU A 105 -2.17 -1.24 4.54
CA LEU A 105 -2.78 -0.19 5.36
C LEU A 105 -2.23 -0.17 6.79
N HIS A 106 -1.85 -1.31 7.37
CA HIS A 106 -1.21 -1.42 8.70
C HIS A 106 -1.88 -0.56 9.79
N THR A 107 -3.20 -0.71 9.96
CA THR A 107 -4.01 0.23 10.76
C THR A 107 -3.84 0.10 12.28
N ASP A 108 -3.07 -0.86 12.80
CA ASP A 108 -2.59 -0.85 14.20
C ASP A 108 -1.66 0.36 14.48
N TYR A 109 -1.10 0.99 13.43
CA TYR A 109 -0.51 2.32 13.56
C TYR A 109 -1.62 3.37 13.55
N GLU A 110 -1.76 4.12 14.66
CA GLU A 110 -2.75 5.18 14.84
C GLU A 110 -2.78 6.18 13.66
N ALA A 111 -1.63 6.59 13.15
CA ALA A 111 -1.52 7.49 11.99
C ALA A 111 -2.02 6.90 10.66
N ASN A 112 -2.10 5.57 10.53
CA ASN A 112 -2.70 4.90 9.38
C ASN A 112 -4.21 4.68 9.58
N MET A 113 -4.65 4.36 10.80
CA MET A 113 -6.09 4.35 11.14
C MET A 113 -6.71 5.75 10.96
N GLU A 114 -6.00 6.82 11.34
CA GLU A 114 -6.47 8.19 11.12
C GLU A 114 -6.52 8.54 9.63
N TRP A 115 -5.54 8.12 8.83
CA TRP A 115 -5.61 8.25 7.37
C TRP A 115 -6.89 7.60 6.79
N VAL A 116 -7.24 6.39 7.25
CA VAL A 116 -8.50 5.71 6.86
C VAL A 116 -9.73 6.53 7.28
N LYS A 117 -9.74 7.12 8.49
CA LYS A 117 -10.83 8.01 8.94
C LYS A 117 -10.94 9.29 8.10
N CYS A 118 -9.82 9.89 7.68
CA CYS A 118 -9.80 11.14 6.92
C CYS A 118 -10.29 11.02 5.47
N LEU A 119 -10.35 9.82 4.88
CA LEU A 119 -10.86 9.63 3.52
C LEU A 119 -12.31 10.15 3.37
N SER A 120 -12.59 10.86 2.28
CA SER A 120 -13.89 11.54 2.06
C SER A 120 -15.06 10.56 1.89
N SER A 121 -16.03 10.61 2.81
CA SER A 121 -17.27 9.81 2.78
C SER A 121 -18.32 10.30 1.76
N THR A 122 -18.01 11.31 0.94
CA THR A 122 -18.87 11.76 -0.17
C THR A 122 -18.19 11.56 -1.52
N THR A 123 -16.89 11.82 -1.64
CA THR A 123 -16.13 11.69 -2.89
C THR A 123 -15.93 10.23 -3.30
N TYR A 124 -15.73 9.34 -2.34
CA TYR A 124 -15.48 7.91 -2.60
C TYR A 124 -16.74 7.04 -2.55
N LEU A 125 -17.86 7.59 -2.05
CA LEU A 125 -19.07 6.82 -1.78
C LEU A 125 -19.64 6.07 -2.99
N PRO A 126 -19.78 6.66 -4.21
CA PRO A 126 -20.33 5.95 -5.37
C PRO A 126 -19.31 5.06 -6.11
N HIS A 127 -18.20 4.70 -5.45
CA HIS A 127 -17.05 4.06 -6.08
C HIS A 127 -16.63 2.77 -5.34
N THR A 128 -15.76 1.98 -6.00
CA THR A 128 -15.24 0.72 -5.49
C THR A 128 -13.81 0.88 -4.97
N LEU A 129 -13.48 0.22 -3.86
CA LEU A 129 -12.10 0.08 -3.36
C LEU A 129 -11.65 -1.38 -3.40
N ILE A 130 -10.42 -1.61 -3.85
CA ILE A 130 -9.66 -2.84 -3.69
C ILE A 130 -8.65 -2.64 -2.55
N VAL A 131 -8.63 -3.57 -1.61
CA VAL A 131 -7.70 -3.60 -0.47
C VAL A 131 -6.84 -4.86 -0.56
N ALA A 132 -5.62 -4.71 -1.06
CA ALA A 132 -4.69 -5.80 -1.36
C ALA A 132 -3.86 -6.24 -0.13
N GLY A 133 -4.56 -6.62 0.94
CA GLY A 133 -4.01 -7.17 2.18
C GLY A 133 -3.27 -6.19 3.10
N ASP A 134 -2.87 -6.73 4.24
CA ASP A 134 -2.20 -6.05 5.36
C ASP A 134 -3.00 -4.85 5.88
N VAL A 135 -4.23 -5.13 6.30
CA VAL A 135 -5.15 -4.16 6.88
C VAL A 135 -4.88 -3.95 8.36
N ALA A 136 -4.81 -5.02 9.14
CA ALA A 136 -4.49 -4.95 10.56
C ALA A 136 -4.02 -6.30 11.13
N ASN A 137 -3.13 -6.23 12.12
CA ASN A 137 -2.60 -7.40 12.81
C ASN A 137 -3.60 -8.00 13.82
N SER A 138 -4.72 -7.33 14.11
CA SER A 138 -5.70 -7.75 15.11
C SER A 138 -7.14 -7.60 14.60
N LEU A 139 -8.00 -8.57 14.91
CA LEU A 139 -9.36 -8.67 14.37
C LEU A 139 -10.24 -7.45 14.71
N ASP A 140 -10.11 -6.86 15.90
CA ASP A 140 -10.87 -5.67 16.30
C ASP A 140 -10.49 -4.42 15.47
N THR A 141 -9.18 -4.25 15.23
CA THR A 141 -8.64 -3.16 14.41
C THR A 141 -8.99 -3.36 12.93
N PHE A 142 -8.92 -4.61 12.44
CA PHE A 142 -9.40 -5.00 11.11
C PHE A 142 -10.88 -4.65 10.92
N THR A 143 -11.74 -5.12 11.84
CA THR A 143 -13.20 -4.87 11.82
C THR A 143 -13.50 -3.38 11.82
N THR A 144 -12.75 -2.61 12.62
CA THR A 144 -12.87 -1.15 12.69
C THR A 144 -12.48 -0.49 11.37
N ALA A 145 -11.33 -0.84 10.78
CA ALA A 145 -10.86 -0.29 9.51
C ALA A 145 -11.83 -0.64 8.36
N MET A 146 -12.23 -1.91 8.23
CA MET A 146 -13.10 -2.37 7.15
C MET A 146 -14.52 -1.78 7.24
N ARG A 147 -15.06 -1.59 8.45
CA ARG A 147 -16.32 -0.86 8.64
C ARG A 147 -16.20 0.60 8.16
N ILE A 148 -15.14 1.31 8.57
CA ILE A 148 -14.90 2.70 8.16
C ILE A 148 -14.70 2.82 6.65
N LEU A 149 -14.07 1.83 6.00
CA LEU A 149 -13.97 1.77 4.53
C LEU A 149 -15.33 1.50 3.86
N LYS A 150 -16.15 0.60 4.43
CA LYS A 150 -17.52 0.33 3.93
C LYS A 150 -18.49 1.49 4.12
N GLU A 151 -18.25 2.38 5.08
CA GLU A 151 -18.95 3.66 5.25
C GLU A 151 -18.53 4.73 4.22
N LYS A 152 -17.41 4.51 3.50
CA LYS A 152 -16.81 5.48 2.57
C LYS A 152 -16.83 5.06 1.10
N PHE A 153 -17.00 3.76 0.81
CA PHE A 153 -17.09 3.20 -0.54
C PHE A 153 -18.29 2.24 -0.64
N GLN A 154 -19.08 2.37 -1.69
CA GLN A 154 -20.23 1.50 -1.99
C GLN A 154 -19.82 0.03 -1.99
N HIS A 155 -18.70 -0.28 -2.65
CA HIS A 155 -18.12 -1.63 -2.71
C HIS A 155 -16.67 -1.61 -2.20
N VAL A 156 -16.31 -2.59 -1.38
CA VAL A 156 -14.94 -2.84 -0.92
C VAL A 156 -14.63 -4.31 -1.18
N PHE A 157 -13.47 -4.58 -1.77
CA PHE A 157 -12.93 -5.92 -1.99
C PHE A 157 -11.68 -6.13 -1.15
N PHE A 158 -11.46 -7.35 -0.66
CA PHE A 158 -10.35 -7.68 0.24
C PHE A 158 -9.76 -9.07 -0.05
N VAL A 159 -8.44 -9.19 0.15
CA VAL A 159 -7.71 -10.46 0.34
C VAL A 159 -6.80 -10.30 1.56
N ALA A 160 -6.61 -11.34 2.36
CA ALA A 160 -5.72 -11.29 3.51
C ALA A 160 -4.24 -11.20 3.08
N GLY A 161 -3.48 -10.36 3.76
CA GLY A 161 -2.01 -10.36 3.74
C GLY A 161 -1.39 -11.19 4.86
N ASN A 162 -0.06 -11.16 5.01
CA ASN A 162 0.59 -11.93 6.07
C ASN A 162 0.28 -11.35 7.46
N HIS A 163 0.22 -10.02 7.62
CA HIS A 163 -0.09 -9.40 8.91
C HIS A 163 -1.52 -9.70 9.37
N ASP A 164 -2.47 -9.76 8.44
CA ASP A 164 -3.87 -10.09 8.77
C ASP A 164 -3.99 -11.50 9.38
N LEU A 165 -3.08 -12.42 9.05
CA LEU A 165 -3.05 -13.80 9.55
C LEU A 165 -2.10 -14.05 10.74
N TRP A 166 -1.48 -13.00 11.30
CA TRP A 166 -0.71 -13.09 12.55
C TRP A 166 -1.64 -13.28 13.75
N CYS A 167 -1.54 -14.41 14.46
CA CYS A 167 -2.33 -14.69 15.66
C CYS A 167 -1.84 -13.84 16.85
N LYS A 168 -2.75 -13.07 17.47
CA LYS A 168 -2.48 -12.36 18.73
C LYS A 168 -2.96 -13.20 19.91
N SER A 169 -2.25 -13.13 21.04
CA SER A 169 -2.73 -13.75 22.29
C SER A 169 -4.06 -13.16 22.78
N THR A 170 -4.39 -11.93 22.39
CA THR A 170 -5.70 -11.30 22.67
C THR A 170 -6.87 -11.93 21.92
N GLU A 171 -6.61 -12.74 20.88
CA GLU A 171 -7.63 -13.42 20.09
C GLU A 171 -7.96 -14.82 20.65
N GLY A 172 -7.19 -15.31 21.62
CA GLY A 172 -7.29 -16.63 22.23
C GLY A 172 -6.14 -17.56 21.85
N ASP A 173 -5.64 -18.35 22.80
CA ASP A 173 -4.46 -19.20 22.58
C ASP A 173 -4.70 -20.32 21.54
N ASP A 174 -5.92 -20.83 21.45
CA ASP A 174 -6.35 -21.84 20.46
C ASP A 174 -6.53 -21.27 19.04
N VAL A 175 -6.57 -19.94 18.86
CA VAL A 175 -6.72 -19.34 17.53
C VAL A 175 -5.43 -19.54 16.73
N ASN A 176 -5.60 -20.14 15.55
CA ASN A 176 -4.59 -20.36 14.53
C ASN A 176 -4.90 -19.56 13.25
N SER A 177 -3.94 -19.46 12.32
CA SER A 177 -4.04 -18.59 11.14
C SER A 177 -5.11 -19.02 10.14
N VAL A 178 -5.45 -20.31 10.06
CA VAL A 178 -6.55 -20.82 9.23
C VAL A 178 -7.91 -20.46 9.85
N LEU A 179 -8.05 -20.57 11.17
CA LEU A 179 -9.26 -20.10 11.87
C LEU A 179 -9.41 -18.59 11.75
N LYS A 180 -8.31 -17.82 11.90
CA LYS A 180 -8.31 -16.36 11.76
C LYS A 180 -8.70 -15.91 10.36
N LEU A 181 -8.25 -16.59 9.31
CA LEU A 181 -8.71 -16.37 7.93
C LEU A 181 -10.24 -16.47 7.83
N GLY A 182 -10.85 -17.50 8.43
CA GLY A 182 -12.31 -17.65 8.49
C GLY A 182 -12.99 -16.49 9.24
N MET A 183 -12.43 -16.07 10.38
CA MET A 183 -12.95 -14.94 11.16
C MET A 183 -12.89 -13.61 10.37
N LEU A 184 -11.84 -13.38 9.58
CA LEU A 184 -11.73 -12.22 8.68
C LEU A 184 -12.79 -12.27 7.56
N ASP A 185 -13.01 -13.44 6.97
CA ASP A 185 -14.00 -13.64 5.91
C ASP A 185 -15.45 -13.48 6.42
N ASP A 186 -15.78 -14.04 7.58
CA ASP A 186 -17.08 -13.83 8.22
C ASP A 186 -17.29 -12.37 8.66
N THR A 187 -16.22 -11.69 9.10
CA THR A 187 -16.24 -10.24 9.32
C THR A 187 -16.55 -9.49 8.02
N CYS A 188 -15.89 -9.86 6.91
CA CYS A 188 -16.11 -9.26 5.60
C CYS A 188 -17.56 -9.46 5.12
N LYS A 189 -18.09 -10.69 5.20
CA LYS A 189 -19.50 -11.00 4.90
C LYS A 189 -20.45 -10.13 5.71
N SER A 190 -20.23 -9.99 7.02
CA SER A 190 -21.10 -9.20 7.91
C SER A 190 -21.13 -7.71 7.57
N LEU A 191 -20.05 -7.18 7.00
CA LEU A 191 -19.90 -5.77 6.58
C LEU A 191 -20.25 -5.52 5.10
N GLY A 192 -20.55 -6.57 4.32
CA GLY A 192 -20.77 -6.46 2.87
C GLY A 192 -19.49 -6.11 2.08
N VAL A 193 -18.32 -6.57 2.57
CA VAL A 193 -17.04 -6.59 1.85
C VAL A 193 -16.98 -7.87 1.00
N TYR A 194 -16.41 -7.78 -0.20
CA TYR A 194 -16.27 -8.93 -1.10
C TYR A 194 -14.87 -9.57 -1.01
N THR A 195 -14.86 -10.83 -0.57
CA THR A 195 -13.70 -11.74 -0.57
C THR A 195 -13.69 -12.70 -1.76
N THR A 196 -14.73 -12.67 -2.59
CA THR A 196 -14.92 -13.54 -3.76
C THR A 196 -15.09 -12.72 -5.07
N PRO A 197 -14.94 -13.34 -6.26
CA PRO A 197 -15.05 -12.64 -7.54
C PRO A 197 -16.43 -12.02 -7.79
N LYS A 198 -16.47 -10.83 -8.41
CA LYS A 198 -17.73 -10.16 -8.76
C LYS A 198 -17.63 -9.24 -9.96
N LYS A 199 -18.66 -9.25 -10.81
CA LYS A 199 -18.86 -8.27 -11.90
C LYS A 199 -19.66 -7.07 -11.38
N LEU A 200 -19.13 -5.86 -11.56
CA LEU A 200 -19.76 -4.58 -11.23
C LEU A 200 -19.69 -3.67 -12.46
N ASN A 201 -20.85 -3.23 -12.96
CA ASN A 201 -20.97 -2.32 -14.11
C ASN A 201 -20.07 -2.69 -15.32
N GLY A 202 -19.98 -3.99 -15.63
CA GLY A 202 -19.16 -4.54 -16.74
C GLY A 202 -17.73 -4.94 -16.34
N VAL A 203 -17.18 -4.40 -15.25
CA VAL A 203 -15.85 -4.72 -14.72
C VAL A 203 -15.91 -5.96 -13.83
N TRP A 204 -15.08 -6.97 -14.11
CA TRP A 204 -14.79 -8.06 -13.18
C TRP A 204 -13.68 -7.67 -12.19
N ILE A 205 -13.93 -7.89 -10.90
CA ILE A 205 -12.91 -7.81 -9.85
C ILE A 205 -12.75 -9.20 -9.21
N TYR A 206 -11.51 -9.68 -9.15
CA TYR A 206 -11.14 -11.04 -8.74
C TYR A 206 -10.14 -11.00 -7.56
N PRO A 207 -10.61 -11.17 -6.31
CA PRO A 207 -9.74 -11.45 -5.16
C PRO A 207 -9.05 -12.81 -5.32
N ILE A 208 -7.71 -12.83 -5.34
CA ILE A 208 -6.89 -14.05 -5.34
C ILE A 208 -6.18 -14.15 -3.99
N LEU A 209 -6.69 -15.04 -3.13
CA LEU A 209 -6.01 -15.38 -1.88
C LEU A 209 -4.72 -16.16 -2.20
N SER A 210 -3.63 -15.93 -1.48
CA SER A 210 -2.31 -16.48 -1.83
C SER A 210 -1.38 -16.51 -0.63
N TRP A 211 -0.25 -17.22 -0.78
CA TRP A 211 0.87 -17.17 0.15
C TRP A 211 2.19 -17.25 -0.62
N TYR A 212 3.30 -16.94 0.06
CA TYR A 212 4.64 -17.06 -0.52
C TYR A 212 5.16 -18.50 -0.53
N HIS A 213 6.16 -18.77 -1.36
CA HIS A 213 6.97 -19.98 -1.31
C HIS A 213 8.42 -19.69 -1.69
N GLN A 214 9.38 -20.34 -1.02
CA GLN A 214 10.81 -20.05 -1.22
C GLN A 214 11.31 -20.29 -2.66
N SER A 215 10.63 -21.14 -3.46
CA SER A 215 10.96 -21.35 -4.88
C SER A 215 10.71 -20.13 -5.78
N PHE A 216 9.96 -19.13 -5.31
CA PHE A 216 9.70 -17.90 -6.06
C PHE A 216 10.96 -17.07 -6.28
N ASP A 217 11.93 -17.21 -5.38
CA ASP A 217 13.26 -16.65 -5.51
C ASP A 217 14.04 -17.35 -6.63
N LYS A 218 14.32 -16.62 -7.72
CA LYS A 218 15.06 -17.13 -8.89
C LYS A 218 16.51 -16.65 -8.94
N GLU A 219 16.93 -15.79 -8.02
CA GLU A 219 18.25 -15.15 -8.04
C GLU A 219 19.27 -15.95 -7.20
N LYS A 220 20.55 -15.89 -7.54
CA LYS A 220 21.61 -16.58 -6.77
C LYS A 220 21.68 -16.07 -5.33
N ASP A 221 22.01 -16.96 -4.38
CA ASP A 221 22.23 -16.54 -3.00
C ASP A 221 23.53 -15.76 -2.83
N ILE A 222 23.45 -14.68 -2.06
CA ILE A 222 24.56 -13.76 -1.83
C ILE A 222 25.46 -14.32 -0.74
N LEU A 223 26.58 -14.92 -1.16
CA LEU A 223 27.59 -15.51 -0.31
C LEU A 223 28.55 -14.45 0.25
N GLY A 224 29.37 -14.83 1.24
CA GLY A 224 30.40 -13.95 1.80
C GLY A 224 29.89 -12.89 2.80
N TYR A 225 28.59 -12.83 3.08
CA TYR A 225 27.98 -11.90 4.05
C TYR A 225 27.10 -12.63 5.06
N ASN A 226 27.08 -12.17 6.32
CA ASN A 226 26.22 -12.74 7.37
C ASN A 226 24.76 -12.26 7.25
N ILE A 227 24.05 -12.73 6.23
CA ILE A 227 22.65 -12.40 5.95
C ILE A 227 21.74 -13.41 6.67
N ARG A 228 20.80 -12.92 7.48
CA ARG A 228 19.88 -13.78 8.24
C ARG A 228 18.98 -14.63 7.32
N PRO A 229 18.69 -15.91 7.64
CA PRO A 229 17.69 -16.69 6.91
C PRO A 229 16.26 -16.20 7.22
N PRO A 230 15.27 -16.45 6.34
CA PRO A 230 13.90 -15.93 6.47
C PRO A 230 13.25 -16.17 7.84
N HIS A 231 13.38 -17.39 8.39
CA HIS A 231 12.82 -17.76 9.70
C HIS A 231 13.42 -17.03 10.91
N LYS A 232 14.48 -16.22 10.74
CA LYS A 232 15.07 -15.34 11.79
C LYS A 232 14.86 -13.85 11.49
N ALA A 233 14.03 -13.53 10.50
CA ALA A 233 13.94 -12.22 9.90
C ALA A 233 12.47 -11.79 9.71
N ALA A 234 11.66 -12.60 9.03
CA ALA A 234 10.23 -12.38 8.93
C ALA A 234 9.53 -12.77 10.25
N SER A 235 8.49 -12.02 10.61
CA SER A 235 7.67 -12.33 11.78
C SER A 235 6.73 -13.53 11.56
N ASP A 236 6.42 -13.84 10.30
CA ASP A 236 5.38 -14.80 9.90
C ASP A 236 5.61 -16.18 10.53
N TYR A 237 6.84 -16.72 10.39
CA TYR A 237 7.32 -17.98 11.01
C TYR A 237 7.22 -18.08 12.55
N ARG A 238 6.71 -17.05 13.23
CA ARG A 238 6.52 -16.98 14.69
C ARG A 238 5.13 -16.49 15.09
N LEU A 239 4.49 -15.67 14.25
CA LEU A 239 3.18 -15.06 14.54
C LEU A 239 2.03 -15.71 13.78
N CYS A 240 2.29 -16.33 12.63
CA CYS A 240 1.37 -17.31 12.08
C CYS A 240 1.43 -18.60 12.89
N LYS A 241 0.30 -19.30 12.98
CA LYS A 241 0.18 -20.65 13.55
C LYS A 241 -0.59 -21.50 12.56
N TRP A 242 0.02 -22.56 12.03
CA TRP A 242 -0.63 -23.42 11.05
C TRP A 242 -1.05 -24.76 11.70
N PRO A 243 -2.28 -25.24 11.50
CA PRO A 243 -2.70 -26.55 11.99
C PRO A 243 -2.09 -27.66 11.12
N LEU A 244 -1.86 -28.84 11.69
CA LEU A 244 -1.47 -30.02 10.92
C LEU A 244 -2.52 -30.32 9.82
N PRO A 245 -2.12 -30.65 8.57
CA PRO A 245 -0.76 -30.94 8.09
C PRO A 245 -0.07 -29.74 7.38
N LEU A 246 -0.42 -28.50 7.72
CA LEU A 246 0.08 -27.28 7.08
C LEU A 246 1.25 -26.62 7.86
N ASP A 247 1.92 -27.34 8.76
CA ASP A 247 2.93 -26.77 9.66
C ASP A 247 4.26 -26.45 8.94
N ASP A 248 4.85 -25.29 9.23
CA ASP A 248 6.09 -24.78 8.59
C ASP A 248 7.32 -25.72 8.74
N MET A 249 7.23 -26.76 9.57
CA MET A 249 8.27 -27.79 9.75
C MET A 249 8.23 -28.88 8.68
N ASN A 250 7.10 -29.04 7.97
CA ASN A 250 6.81 -30.18 7.12
C ASN A 250 6.44 -29.68 5.71
N ASP A 251 7.42 -29.65 4.80
CA ASP A 251 7.37 -28.89 3.54
C ASP A 251 6.24 -29.34 2.57
N GLY A 252 5.05 -28.77 2.78
CA GLY A 252 3.81 -29.06 2.05
C GLY A 252 3.27 -27.90 1.22
N CYS A 253 3.99 -26.79 1.16
CA CYS A 253 3.67 -25.55 0.43
C CYS A 253 2.31 -24.90 0.80
N LEU A 254 2.33 -23.97 1.77
CA LEU A 254 1.20 -23.08 2.08
C LEU A 254 0.65 -22.37 0.83
N ALA A 255 1.51 -21.91 -0.08
CA ALA A 255 1.06 -21.26 -1.32
C ALA A 255 0.15 -22.16 -2.17
N ARG A 256 0.35 -23.48 -2.16
CA ARG A 256 -0.55 -24.44 -2.80
C ARG A 256 -1.87 -24.58 -2.05
N TYR A 257 -1.85 -24.67 -0.72
CA TYR A 257 -3.09 -24.70 0.08
C TYR A 257 -3.95 -23.46 -0.18
N PHE A 258 -3.35 -22.26 -0.14
CA PHE A 258 -4.03 -21.01 -0.45
C PHE A 258 -4.50 -20.95 -1.91
N ASP A 259 -3.74 -21.46 -2.88
CA ASP A 259 -4.21 -21.62 -4.26
C ASP A 259 -5.46 -22.52 -4.36
N GLU A 260 -5.46 -23.67 -3.68
CA GLU A 260 -6.56 -24.62 -3.69
C GLU A 260 -7.85 -24.04 -3.07
N LEU A 261 -7.76 -23.17 -2.05
CA LEU A 261 -8.92 -22.41 -1.52
C LEU A 261 -9.63 -21.55 -2.59
N ASN A 262 -8.90 -21.04 -3.59
CA ASN A 262 -9.51 -20.26 -4.68
C ASN A 262 -10.22 -21.15 -5.72
N ARG A 263 -10.21 -22.50 -5.62
CA ARG A 263 -10.71 -23.36 -6.70
C ARG A 263 -12.20 -23.19 -6.96
N GLU A 264 -13.05 -23.25 -5.93
CA GLU A 264 -14.50 -23.32 -6.12
C GLU A 264 -15.11 -22.05 -6.71
N GLU A 265 -14.75 -20.87 -6.17
CA GLU A 265 -15.34 -19.61 -6.63
C GLU A 265 -14.92 -19.25 -8.06
N PHE A 266 -13.66 -19.51 -8.41
CA PHE A 266 -13.16 -19.21 -9.75
C PHE A 266 -13.80 -20.14 -10.81
N GLN A 267 -14.05 -21.40 -10.47
CA GLN A 267 -14.75 -22.33 -11.37
C GLN A 267 -16.21 -21.93 -11.66
N ARG A 268 -16.88 -21.20 -10.75
CA ARG A 268 -18.27 -20.74 -10.94
C ARG A 268 -18.40 -19.53 -11.86
N GLU A 269 -17.44 -18.60 -11.83
CA GLU A 269 -17.56 -17.30 -12.50
C GLU A 269 -16.64 -17.09 -13.72
N VAL A 270 -15.49 -17.77 -13.82
CA VAL A 270 -14.64 -17.69 -15.03
C VAL A 270 -15.33 -18.28 -16.27
N ALA A 271 -16.28 -19.20 -16.07
CA ALA A 271 -16.99 -19.92 -17.14
C ALA A 271 -18.09 -19.13 -17.87
N LYS A 272 -18.13 -17.79 -17.74
CA LYS A 272 -19.15 -16.93 -18.37
C LYS A 272 -18.53 -15.68 -19.00
N ASP A 273 -18.41 -15.69 -20.33
CA ASP A 273 -18.11 -14.57 -21.22
C ASP A 273 -17.07 -13.57 -20.67
N GLN A 274 -15.80 -13.94 -20.83
CA GLN A 274 -14.63 -13.07 -20.59
C GLN A 274 -14.34 -12.12 -21.77
N GLU A 275 -14.92 -12.34 -22.94
CA GLU A 275 -14.72 -11.50 -24.13
C GLU A 275 -15.22 -10.06 -23.89
N ASP A 276 -14.48 -9.09 -24.42
CA ASP A 276 -14.72 -7.64 -24.36
C ASP A 276 -14.98 -7.01 -22.96
N CYS A 277 -14.54 -7.65 -21.87
CA CYS A 277 -14.72 -7.11 -20.51
C CYS A 277 -13.41 -6.66 -19.83
N GLN A 278 -13.55 -5.75 -18.86
CA GLN A 278 -12.45 -5.29 -18.01
C GLN A 278 -12.23 -6.28 -16.86
N ILE A 279 -11.01 -6.78 -16.67
CA ILE A 279 -10.67 -7.73 -15.61
C ILE A 279 -9.57 -7.16 -14.71
N ILE A 280 -9.86 -7.03 -13.42
CA ILE A 280 -8.90 -6.60 -12.39
C ILE A 280 -8.77 -7.74 -11.37
N THR A 281 -7.65 -8.49 -11.43
CA THR A 281 -7.29 -9.44 -10.37
C THR A 281 -6.53 -8.72 -9.27
N PHE A 282 -6.51 -9.25 -8.05
CA PHE A 282 -5.59 -8.76 -7.02
C PHE A 282 -5.22 -9.83 -5.99
N SER A 283 -4.00 -9.78 -5.50
CA SER A 283 -3.49 -10.58 -4.38
C SER A 283 -2.81 -9.67 -3.36
N HIS A 284 -2.39 -10.18 -2.21
CA HIS A 284 -1.46 -9.45 -1.36
C HIS A 284 -0.01 -9.65 -1.84
N PHE A 285 0.39 -10.92 -2.04
CA PHE A 285 1.72 -11.30 -2.48
C PHE A 285 1.99 -11.00 -3.96
N LEU A 286 3.27 -10.98 -4.33
CA LEU A 286 3.74 -10.69 -5.68
C LEU A 286 3.44 -11.87 -6.63
N PRO A 287 2.80 -11.63 -7.79
CA PRO A 287 2.53 -12.68 -8.78
C PRO A 287 3.72 -12.96 -9.71
N ARG A 288 4.77 -12.13 -9.68
CA ARG A 288 5.88 -12.13 -10.65
C ARG A 288 7.19 -11.76 -9.96
N TYR A 289 8.25 -12.52 -10.17
CA TYR A 289 9.54 -12.28 -9.52
C TYR A 289 10.16 -10.94 -9.98
N GLU A 290 9.84 -10.54 -11.21
CA GLU A 290 10.29 -9.29 -11.84
C GLU A 290 9.76 -8.02 -11.10
N LEU A 291 8.71 -8.18 -10.29
CA LEU A 291 8.13 -7.14 -9.43
C LEU A 291 8.82 -7.07 -8.05
N CYS A 292 9.89 -7.83 -7.84
CA CYS A 292 10.82 -7.63 -6.74
C CYS A 292 12.14 -7.05 -7.30
N PRO A 293 12.72 -6.00 -6.70
CA PRO A 293 14.07 -5.54 -7.06
C PRO A 293 15.12 -6.63 -6.79
N GLU A 294 16.23 -6.65 -7.55
CA GLU A 294 17.28 -7.66 -7.39
C GLU A 294 17.87 -7.69 -5.97
N LYS A 295 18.17 -8.90 -5.47
CA LYS A 295 18.73 -9.19 -4.14
C LYS A 295 19.85 -8.24 -3.74
N ARG A 296 20.75 -7.96 -4.69
CA ARG A 296 21.94 -7.13 -4.54
C ARG A 296 21.65 -5.68 -4.16
N MET A 297 20.43 -5.19 -4.43
CA MET A 297 19.97 -3.83 -4.08
C MET A 297 19.05 -3.80 -2.86
N LEU A 298 18.47 -4.95 -2.48
CA LEU A 298 17.56 -5.08 -1.34
C LEU A 298 18.30 -5.05 0.00
N PHE A 299 17.79 -4.31 0.97
CA PHE A 299 18.33 -4.33 2.34
C PHE A 299 18.13 -5.62 3.11
N TYR A 300 17.32 -6.52 2.56
CA TYR A 300 17.27 -7.90 3.00
C TYR A 300 17.35 -8.78 1.75
N PRO A 301 18.55 -9.25 1.35
CA PRO A 301 18.72 -10.03 0.12
C PRO A 301 17.96 -11.36 0.10
N ASN A 302 17.54 -11.87 1.25
CA ASN A 302 16.68 -13.07 1.35
C ASN A 302 15.17 -12.76 1.25
N LEU A 303 14.77 -11.49 1.00
CA LEU A 303 13.36 -11.09 0.87
C LEU A 303 12.60 -11.83 -0.24
N PRO A 304 13.13 -12.09 -1.46
CA PRO A 304 12.36 -12.75 -2.51
C PRO A 304 11.81 -14.14 -2.13
N LYS A 305 12.40 -14.81 -1.14
CA LYS A 305 11.96 -16.12 -0.62
C LYS A 305 10.62 -16.09 0.13
N ILE A 306 10.10 -14.89 0.43
CA ILE A 306 8.88 -14.67 1.21
C ILE A 306 7.90 -13.68 0.55
N THR A 307 8.10 -13.28 -0.71
CA THR A 307 7.26 -12.24 -1.35
C THR A 307 6.17 -12.73 -2.29
N GLY A 308 6.23 -13.97 -2.78
CA GLY A 308 5.34 -14.47 -3.83
C GLY A 308 5.47 -15.98 -4.06
N SER A 309 4.75 -16.52 -5.05
CA SER A 309 4.76 -17.94 -5.37
C SER A 309 4.38 -18.25 -6.82
N ASP A 310 4.92 -19.35 -7.34
CA ASP A 310 4.69 -19.82 -8.72
C ASP A 310 3.22 -20.26 -8.96
N TRP A 311 2.51 -20.66 -7.89
CA TRP A 311 1.08 -20.99 -7.92
C TRP A 311 0.21 -19.76 -8.22
N LEU A 312 0.52 -18.61 -7.60
CA LEU A 312 -0.17 -17.34 -7.86
C LEU A 312 0.02 -16.87 -9.31
N GLU A 313 1.22 -17.03 -9.87
CA GLU A 313 1.49 -16.75 -11.30
C GLU A 313 0.61 -17.65 -12.18
N ALA A 314 0.66 -18.97 -11.97
CA ALA A 314 -0.11 -19.94 -12.74
C ALA A 314 -1.62 -19.67 -12.68
N ARG A 315 -2.18 -19.35 -11.49
CA ARG A 315 -3.59 -18.97 -11.34
C ARG A 315 -3.91 -17.70 -12.10
N LEU A 316 -3.09 -16.67 -11.99
CA LEU A 316 -3.26 -15.43 -12.75
C LEU A 316 -3.27 -15.68 -14.26
N ARG A 317 -2.47 -16.62 -14.78
CA ARG A 317 -2.51 -17.05 -16.19
C ARG A 317 -3.76 -17.84 -16.58
N THR A 318 -4.47 -18.48 -15.65
CA THR A 318 -5.80 -19.08 -15.94
C THR A 318 -6.90 -18.04 -16.12
N ILE A 319 -6.70 -16.80 -15.65
CA ILE A 319 -7.70 -15.72 -15.68
C ILE A 319 -7.42 -14.73 -16.82
N HIS A 320 -6.17 -14.29 -16.95
CA HIS A 320 -5.72 -13.29 -17.93
C HIS A 320 -5.05 -13.90 -19.17
N GLY A 321 -4.88 -15.22 -19.21
CA GLY A 321 -4.12 -15.90 -20.26
C GLY A 321 -2.60 -15.68 -20.19
N ARG A 322 -1.85 -16.34 -21.09
CA ARG A 322 -0.37 -16.25 -21.14
C ARG A 322 0.18 -14.92 -21.68
N HIS A 323 -0.63 -14.17 -22.41
CA HIS A 323 -0.23 -12.92 -23.08
C HIS A 323 -1.08 -11.71 -22.69
N GLY A 324 -1.90 -11.86 -21.63
CA GLY A 324 -2.76 -10.79 -21.13
C GLY A 324 -3.77 -10.29 -22.15
N SER A 325 -4.20 -9.05 -21.95
CA SER A 325 -5.01 -8.26 -22.86
C SER A 325 -4.83 -6.78 -22.53
N PRO A 326 -5.23 -5.84 -23.40
CA PRO A 326 -5.29 -4.41 -23.03
C PRO A 326 -6.17 -4.10 -21.80
N THR A 327 -7.05 -5.03 -21.41
CA THR A 327 -7.91 -4.95 -20.23
C THR A 327 -7.40 -5.75 -19.03
N ALA A 328 -6.24 -6.41 -19.11
CA ALA A 328 -5.72 -7.25 -18.03
C ALA A 328 -4.93 -6.42 -16.99
N CYS A 329 -5.52 -6.22 -15.81
CA CYS A 329 -4.87 -5.57 -14.67
C CYS A 329 -4.70 -6.52 -13.49
N HIS A 330 -3.63 -6.36 -12.73
CA HIS A 330 -3.40 -7.03 -11.46
C HIS A 330 -2.87 -6.06 -10.38
N VAL A 331 -3.45 -6.11 -9.18
CA VAL A 331 -3.04 -5.29 -8.03
C VAL A 331 -2.38 -6.15 -6.95
N PHE A 332 -1.29 -5.69 -6.36
CA PHE A 332 -0.58 -6.40 -5.29
C PHE A 332 -0.04 -5.47 -4.20
N GLY A 333 0.53 -6.05 -3.13
CA GLY A 333 1.00 -5.38 -1.91
C GLY A 333 2.31 -5.98 -1.38
N HIS A 334 2.39 -6.16 -0.05
CA HIS A 334 3.45 -6.84 0.70
C HIS A 334 4.81 -6.12 0.75
N THR A 335 5.45 -5.84 -0.39
CA THR A 335 6.84 -5.33 -0.38
C THR A 335 7.00 -3.84 -0.02
N HIS A 336 5.90 -3.11 0.15
CA HIS A 336 5.82 -1.65 0.30
C HIS A 336 6.46 -0.83 -0.85
N PHE A 337 6.89 -1.47 -1.94
CA PHE A 337 7.43 -0.82 -3.13
C PHE A 337 6.30 -0.33 -4.04
N CYS A 338 6.35 0.91 -4.51
CA CYS A 338 5.41 1.37 -5.53
C CYS A 338 5.80 0.78 -6.89
N TRP A 339 4.82 0.22 -7.61
CA TRP A 339 4.99 -0.35 -8.95
C TRP A 339 3.85 0.05 -9.87
N ASP A 340 4.20 0.27 -11.13
CA ASP A 340 3.31 0.20 -12.29
C ASP A 340 4.15 -0.31 -13.48
N ALA A 341 3.92 -1.54 -13.92
CA ALA A 341 4.70 -2.20 -14.95
C ALA A 341 3.85 -3.19 -15.76
N THR A 342 4.01 -3.21 -17.07
CA THR A 342 3.34 -4.18 -17.95
C THR A 342 4.31 -5.32 -18.30
N LEU A 343 3.95 -6.55 -17.94
CA LEU A 343 4.71 -7.76 -18.26
C LEU A 343 3.77 -8.75 -18.97
N ASP A 344 4.20 -9.30 -20.11
CA ASP A 344 3.42 -10.25 -20.93
C ASP A 344 1.96 -9.82 -21.17
N GLY A 345 1.75 -8.54 -21.48
CA GLY A 345 0.43 -7.96 -21.76
C GLY A 345 -0.48 -7.77 -20.54
N ILE A 346 0.02 -7.92 -19.32
CA ILE A 346 -0.73 -7.70 -18.07
C ILE A 346 -0.09 -6.53 -17.33
N ARG A 347 -0.88 -5.56 -16.89
CA ARG A 347 -0.42 -4.41 -16.08
C ARG A 347 -0.47 -4.75 -14.60
N TYR A 348 0.68 -4.68 -13.94
CA TYR A 348 0.87 -4.99 -12.53
C TYR A 348 1.11 -3.70 -11.73
N ILE A 349 0.33 -3.48 -10.68
CA ILE A 349 0.33 -2.23 -9.90
C ILE A 349 0.40 -2.52 -8.40
N GLN A 350 1.30 -1.82 -7.69
CA GLN A 350 1.33 -1.79 -6.22
C GLN A 350 1.27 -0.34 -5.74
N SER A 351 0.27 -0.03 -4.90
CA SER A 351 0.04 1.29 -4.30
C SER A 351 -0.09 1.17 -2.77
N PRO A 352 1.04 1.09 -2.04
CA PRO A 352 1.05 0.72 -0.64
C PRO A 352 0.93 1.95 0.26
N LEU A 353 0.08 1.95 1.28
CA LEU A 353 0.07 3.02 2.29
C LEU A 353 1.34 2.97 3.18
N ALA A 354 1.79 1.74 3.46
CA ALA A 354 3.00 1.39 4.20
C ALA A 354 3.07 1.95 5.64
N TYR A 355 4.15 1.64 6.36
CA TYR A 355 4.34 2.15 7.72
C TYR A 355 4.52 3.69 7.72
N PRO A 356 4.07 4.42 8.75
CA PRO A 356 4.22 5.88 8.83
C PRO A 356 5.66 6.37 8.56
N LYS A 357 6.66 5.70 9.16
CA LYS A 357 8.09 6.01 9.04
C LYS A 357 8.68 5.80 7.64
N GLU A 358 7.98 5.09 6.77
CA GLU A 358 8.33 4.91 5.36
C GLU A 358 7.58 5.92 4.48
N ARG A 359 6.30 6.16 4.77
CA ARG A 359 5.50 7.21 4.12
C ARG A 359 6.09 8.60 4.33
N GLU A 360 6.57 8.91 5.54
CA GLU A 360 7.33 10.12 5.91
C GLU A 360 8.56 10.39 5.00
N ARG A 361 9.10 9.35 4.34
CA ARG A 361 10.28 9.46 3.44
C ARG A 361 9.89 9.60 1.97
N ARG A 362 8.61 9.49 1.64
CA ARG A 362 8.10 9.81 0.30
C ARG A 362 8.10 11.32 0.08
N ILE A 363 7.88 11.70 -1.17
CA ILE A 363 7.71 13.08 -1.61
C ILE A 363 6.60 13.73 -0.77
N ASN A 364 6.81 14.98 -0.32
CA ASN A 364 5.92 15.70 0.60
C ASN A 364 5.57 14.93 1.89
N GLY A 365 6.40 13.97 2.33
CA GLY A 365 6.11 13.10 3.47
C GLY A 365 4.91 12.16 3.26
N GLY A 366 4.44 12.00 2.02
CA GLY A 366 3.26 11.22 1.68
C GLY A 366 1.94 11.80 2.21
N VAL A 367 1.88 13.12 2.49
CA VAL A 367 0.67 13.81 2.97
C VAL A 367 -0.50 13.66 1.98
N ASP A 368 -0.22 13.77 0.68
CA ASP A 368 -1.20 13.66 -0.40
C ASP A 368 -1.42 12.20 -0.88
N TRP A 369 -0.95 11.19 -0.13
CA TRP A 369 -1.16 9.79 -0.50
C TRP A 369 -2.63 9.41 -0.35
N LEU A 370 -3.25 8.93 -1.42
CA LEU A 370 -4.68 8.59 -1.51
C LEU A 370 -4.84 7.22 -2.20
N PRO A 371 -6.01 6.57 -2.07
CA PRO A 371 -6.35 5.41 -2.89
C PRO A 371 -6.14 5.74 -4.38
N LEU A 372 -5.44 4.86 -5.09
CA LEU A 372 -5.06 5.07 -6.48
C LEU A 372 -6.24 4.71 -7.39
N CYS A 373 -6.69 5.63 -8.25
CA CYS A 373 -7.72 5.33 -9.24
C CYS A 373 -7.14 4.47 -10.37
N LEU A 374 -7.60 3.22 -10.48
CA LEU A 374 -7.14 2.25 -11.49
C LEU A 374 -8.01 2.22 -12.74
N TYR A 375 -9.32 2.40 -12.57
CA TYR A 375 -10.32 2.33 -13.62
C TYR A 375 -11.30 3.49 -13.46
N ASP A 376 -11.70 4.08 -14.58
CA ASP A 376 -12.68 5.17 -14.65
C ASP A 376 -13.59 4.95 -15.86
N SER A 377 -14.86 4.62 -15.61
CA SER A 377 -15.87 4.39 -16.66
C SER A 377 -15.97 5.55 -17.64
N ASP A 378 -15.77 6.76 -17.14
CA ASP A 378 -15.94 8.01 -17.90
C ASP A 378 -14.76 8.25 -18.86
N LYS A 379 -13.68 7.47 -18.69
CA LYS A 379 -12.51 7.37 -19.58
C LYS A 379 -12.51 6.07 -20.40
N GLY A 380 -13.53 5.23 -20.26
CA GLY A 380 -13.72 4.00 -21.03
C GLY A 380 -12.83 2.82 -20.62
N GLY A 381 -12.11 2.85 -19.50
CA GLY A 381 -11.18 1.77 -19.16
C GLY A 381 -10.28 2.02 -17.95
N LEU A 382 -9.16 1.29 -17.94
CA LEU A 382 -8.05 1.55 -17.02
C LEU A 382 -7.52 2.98 -17.22
N VAL A 383 -7.23 3.68 -16.12
CA VAL A 383 -6.58 4.98 -16.15
C VAL A 383 -5.15 4.82 -16.70
N GLU A 384 -4.75 5.67 -17.65
CA GLU A 384 -3.46 5.58 -18.34
C GLU A 384 -2.24 5.48 -17.39
N GLY A 385 -1.14 4.94 -17.91
CA GLY A 385 0.13 4.78 -17.21
C GLY A 385 1.31 4.68 -18.19
N PRO A 386 2.53 4.36 -17.71
CA PRO A 386 2.85 3.99 -16.33
C PRO A 386 2.92 5.20 -15.40
N LEU A 387 2.49 4.99 -14.15
CA LEU A 387 2.80 5.86 -13.02
C LEU A 387 4.32 5.89 -12.80
N ASP A 388 4.85 7.03 -12.37
CA ASP A 388 6.30 7.21 -12.17
C ASP A 388 6.73 6.62 -10.81
N CYS A 389 6.93 5.30 -10.82
CA CYS A 389 7.30 4.47 -9.69
C CYS A 389 8.79 4.11 -9.76
N HIS A 390 9.55 4.38 -8.70
CA HIS A 390 11.03 4.33 -8.73
C HIS A 390 11.63 3.03 -9.34
N TRP A 391 11.12 1.86 -8.97
CA TRP A 391 11.60 0.59 -9.51
C TRP A 391 11.12 0.34 -10.95
N SER A 392 9.87 0.67 -11.30
CA SER A 392 9.41 0.70 -12.69
C SER A 392 10.27 1.63 -13.56
N ASN A 393 10.68 2.79 -13.05
CA ASN A 393 11.54 3.73 -13.77
C ASN A 393 12.94 3.15 -13.98
N TYR A 394 13.51 2.55 -12.93
CA TYR A 394 14.80 1.90 -12.99
C TYR A 394 14.81 0.79 -14.04
N TYR A 395 13.84 -0.13 -14.00
CA TYR A 395 13.76 -1.26 -14.94
C TYR A 395 13.23 -0.92 -16.34
N ARG A 396 12.69 0.30 -16.56
CA ARG A 396 12.48 0.85 -17.92
C ARG A 396 13.77 1.30 -18.59
N LEU A 397 14.83 1.56 -17.82
CA LEU A 397 16.10 2.13 -18.32
C LEU A 397 17.31 1.19 -18.12
N ASN A 398 17.20 0.20 -17.26
CA ASN A 398 18.26 -0.75 -16.90
C ASN A 398 17.72 -2.18 -17.07
N GLN A 399 18.50 -3.05 -17.70
CA GLN A 399 18.20 -4.49 -17.72
C GLN A 399 18.39 -5.09 -16.32
N ARG A 400 17.63 -6.13 -15.99
CA ARG A 400 17.86 -6.92 -14.75
C ARG A 400 19.14 -7.74 -14.89
N ASP A 401 19.88 -7.87 -13.80
CA ASP A 401 21.10 -8.67 -13.70
C ASP A 401 20.97 -9.69 -12.54
N PRO A 402 20.06 -10.69 -12.66
CA PRO A 402 19.70 -11.61 -11.58
C PRO A 402 20.81 -12.61 -11.19
N ASP A 403 21.87 -12.71 -12.00
CA ASP A 403 23.05 -13.51 -11.73
C ASP A 403 24.10 -12.78 -10.88
N ASN A 404 23.96 -11.47 -10.70
CA ASN A 404 24.92 -10.61 -10.03
C ASN A 404 24.71 -10.60 -8.51
N THR A 405 25.70 -11.13 -7.81
CA THR A 405 25.72 -11.22 -6.34
C THR A 405 26.53 -10.12 -5.67
N GLU A 406 27.10 -9.15 -6.42
CA GLU A 406 27.80 -8.01 -5.84
C GLU A 406 26.79 -7.06 -5.16
N LEU A 407 26.73 -7.11 -3.83
CA LEU A 407 25.92 -6.18 -3.05
C LEU A 407 26.23 -4.74 -3.44
N ALA A 408 25.21 -4.01 -3.87
CA ALA A 408 25.34 -2.59 -4.12
C ALA A 408 25.90 -1.90 -2.86
N PRO A 409 26.77 -0.86 -2.98
CA PRO A 409 27.61 -0.38 -1.87
C PRO A 409 26.83 -0.03 -0.59
N TRP A 410 25.57 0.36 -0.77
CA TRP A 410 24.62 0.69 0.28
C TRP A 410 24.10 -0.53 1.07
N VAL A 411 23.90 -1.70 0.44
CA VAL A 411 23.55 -2.94 1.13
C VAL A 411 24.79 -3.52 1.80
N ALA A 412 25.93 -3.54 1.09
CA ALA A 412 27.21 -4.02 1.61
C ALA A 412 27.56 -3.33 2.95
N SER A 413 27.33 -2.02 3.06
CA SER A 413 27.57 -1.24 4.29
C SER A 413 26.80 -1.70 5.55
N ARG A 414 25.79 -2.56 5.40
CA ARG A 414 24.96 -3.09 6.51
C ARG A 414 25.29 -4.50 6.93
N TYR A 415 26.10 -5.23 6.16
CA TYR A 415 26.44 -6.62 6.44
C TYR A 415 27.93 -6.77 6.72
N GLN A 416 28.26 -7.43 7.83
CA GLN A 416 29.63 -7.85 8.10
C GLN A 416 30.01 -8.93 7.07
N PRO A 417 31.15 -8.78 6.36
CA PRO A 417 31.73 -9.87 5.57
C PRO A 417 32.02 -11.08 6.45
N VAL A 418 31.83 -12.27 5.91
CA VAL A 418 32.32 -13.51 6.51
C VAL A 418 33.82 -13.55 6.30
N VAL A 419 34.57 -13.32 7.37
CA VAL A 419 36.03 -13.48 7.36
C VAL A 419 36.34 -14.95 7.09
N ALA A 420 37.14 -15.23 6.07
CA ALA A 420 37.65 -16.58 5.82
C ALA A 420 38.56 -17.01 6.97
N SER A 421 38.26 -18.16 7.56
CA SER A 421 38.99 -18.79 8.67
C SER A 421 40.07 -19.75 8.18
#